data_AF-A0A1F8RPK5-F1
#
_entry.id   AF-A0A1F8RPK5-F1
#
_cell.length_a   1.000
_cell.length_b   1.000
_cell.length_c   1.000
_cell.angle_alpha   90.00
_cell.angle_beta   90.00
_cell.angle_gamma   90.00
#
_symmetry.space_group_name_H-M   'P 1'
#
loop_
_entity.id
_entity.type
_entity.pdbx_description
1 polymer ?
#
loop_
_entity_poly.entity_id
_entity_poly.type
_entity_poly.pdbx_seq_one_letter_code
_entity_poly.pdbx_strand_id
1 'polypeptide(L)'
;MGIRSPAAPATLPRAFLHARGTLLLSMDSVPVEVELTGTSSDVLATSGAGEASDTDVDGLEQVAATFVALDLHGSSSVGSVLVRLRNASLSPNQPTLGDIEELANSSPGTLDLPPFTPSGTARGTYTAYLEIEIAGTIYHNEFPMNLAGIFHHTPPLPGEAYQSLNSVQLYDEDVEGTRHEVSSFSYIPVPWLVMLPLVLRN
;
A
#
# COMPACT_ATOMS: atom_id res chain seq x y z
N MET A 1 22.50 21.62 31.79
CA MET A 1 21.81 20.30 31.65
C MET A 1 21.00 20.38 30.38
N GLY A 2 21.56 19.94 29.24
CA GLY A 2 20.91 20.06 27.94
C GLY A 2 19.89 18.95 27.77
N ILE A 3 18.62 19.33 27.65
CA ILE A 3 17.54 18.41 27.31
C ILE A 3 17.78 18.03 25.85
N ARG A 4 18.33 16.84 25.59
CA ARG A 4 18.38 16.31 24.23
C ARG A 4 16.93 16.04 23.82
N SER A 5 16.47 16.66 22.73
CA SER A 5 15.24 16.22 22.08
C SER A 5 15.34 14.70 21.82
N PRO A 6 14.26 13.94 22.03
CA PRO A 6 14.27 12.52 21.67
C PRO A 6 14.65 12.40 20.19
N ALA A 7 15.52 11.43 19.87
CA ALA A 7 15.81 11.12 18.48
C ALA A 7 14.49 10.77 17.77
N ALA A 8 14.32 11.23 16.53
CA ALA A 8 13.19 10.78 15.72
C ALA A 8 13.21 9.24 15.63
N PRO A 9 12.05 8.57 15.64
CA PRO A 9 12.00 7.12 15.46
C PRO A 9 12.69 6.75 14.15
N ALA A 10 13.41 5.63 14.15
CA ALA A 10 14.04 5.14 12.93
C ALA A 10 12.96 4.80 11.89
N THR A 11 13.25 5.04 10.62
CA THR A 11 12.33 4.74 9.52
C THR A 11 13.06 4.04 8.37
N LEU A 12 12.31 3.18 7.67
CA LEU A 12 12.76 2.43 6.51
C LEU A 12 11.89 2.84 5.31
N PRO A 13 12.32 3.83 4.51
CA PRO A 13 11.62 4.18 3.29
C PRO A 13 11.83 3.11 2.22
N ARG A 14 10.76 2.75 1.50
CA ARG A 14 10.79 1.81 0.37
C ARG A 14 10.15 2.48 -0.84
N ALA A 15 10.87 2.48 -1.95
CA ALA A 15 10.39 3.02 -3.22
C ALA A 15 10.42 1.93 -4.29
N PHE A 16 9.33 1.82 -5.03
CA PHE A 16 9.13 0.85 -6.10
C PHE A 16 8.96 1.60 -7.41
N LEU A 17 10.01 1.54 -8.25
CA LEU A 17 9.96 2.12 -9.60
C LEU A 17 9.03 1.37 -10.54
N HIS A 18 8.61 0.17 -10.14
CA HIS A 18 7.63 -0.62 -10.85
C HIS A 18 6.61 -1.13 -9.84
N ALA A 19 5.36 -0.81 -10.10
CA ALA A 19 4.20 -1.34 -9.43
C ALA A 19 3.19 -1.75 -10.50
N ARG A 20 2.41 -2.78 -10.19
CA ARG A 20 1.30 -3.23 -11.03
C ARG A 20 0.04 -3.25 -10.20
N GLY A 21 -1.11 -3.17 -10.86
CA GLY A 21 -2.38 -3.36 -10.19
C GLY A 21 -3.46 -3.76 -11.16
N THR A 22 -4.56 -4.23 -10.60
CA THR A 22 -5.82 -4.38 -11.31
C THR A 22 -6.88 -3.59 -10.56
N LEU A 23 -7.74 -2.91 -11.29
CA LEU A 23 -8.82 -2.12 -10.74
C LEU A 23 -10.11 -2.53 -11.44
N LEU A 24 -11.09 -2.95 -10.65
CA LEU A 24 -12.45 -3.15 -11.12
C LEU A 24 -13.29 -1.97 -10.66
N LEU A 25 -13.66 -1.10 -11.60
CA LEU A 25 -14.58 -0.01 -11.40
C LEU A 25 -16.01 -0.48 -11.69
N SER A 26 -16.98 0.05 -10.97
CA SER A 26 -18.38 0.01 -11.32
C SER A 26 -18.79 1.42 -11.70
N MET A 27 -19.02 1.67 -12.99
CA MET A 27 -19.42 2.98 -13.53
C MET A 27 -20.91 2.95 -13.85
N ASP A 28 -21.74 3.54 -12.99
CA ASP A 28 -23.20 3.46 -13.09
C ASP A 28 -23.69 2.00 -13.14
N SER A 29 -23.12 1.17 -12.27
CA SER A 29 -23.34 -0.28 -12.20
C SER A 29 -22.80 -1.08 -13.39
N VAL A 30 -22.05 -0.47 -14.30
CA VAL A 30 -21.37 -1.17 -15.40
C VAL A 30 -19.94 -1.49 -14.98
N PRO A 31 -19.53 -2.78 -14.94
CA PRO A 31 -18.16 -3.14 -14.58
C PRO A 31 -17.17 -2.71 -15.66
N VAL A 32 -16.03 -2.18 -15.22
CA VAL A 32 -14.91 -1.75 -16.06
C VAL A 32 -13.62 -2.26 -15.43
N GLU A 33 -12.92 -3.12 -16.14
CA GLU A 33 -11.60 -3.61 -15.73
C GLU A 33 -10.49 -2.69 -16.26
N VAL A 34 -9.50 -2.44 -15.41
CA VAL A 34 -8.32 -1.64 -15.74
C VAL A 34 -7.06 -2.36 -15.26
N GLU A 35 -6.17 -2.63 -16.20
CA GLU A 35 -4.79 -3.02 -15.88
C GLU A 35 -3.95 -1.77 -15.62
N LEU A 36 -3.23 -1.77 -14.51
CA LEU A 36 -2.52 -0.60 -14.00
C LEU A 36 -1.02 -0.87 -13.89
N THR A 37 -0.21 0.13 -14.23
CA THR A 37 1.24 0.10 -14.02
C THR A 37 1.75 1.47 -13.58
N GLY A 38 2.82 1.51 -12.81
CA GLY A 38 3.43 2.78 -12.42
C GLY A 38 4.39 2.64 -11.25
N THR A 39 4.32 3.56 -10.30
CA THR A 39 5.23 3.62 -9.14
C THR A 39 4.49 3.67 -7.83
N SER A 40 5.20 3.34 -6.75
CA SER A 40 4.68 3.45 -5.40
C SER A 40 5.82 3.62 -4.38
N SER A 41 5.49 4.12 -3.19
CA SER A 41 6.43 4.17 -2.07
C SER A 41 5.72 4.18 -0.74
N ASP A 42 6.33 3.56 0.26
CA ASP A 42 5.87 3.59 1.64
C ASP A 42 7.05 3.74 2.61
N VAL A 43 6.74 3.93 3.88
CA VAL A 43 7.71 4.06 4.96
C VAL A 43 7.27 3.18 6.12
N LEU A 44 8.17 2.32 6.59
CA LEU A 44 7.97 1.57 7.82
C LEU A 44 8.61 2.31 9.00
N ALA A 45 7.95 2.27 10.16
CA ALA A 45 8.44 2.84 11.42
C ALA A 45 9.44 1.89 12.11
N THR A 46 10.44 1.45 11.37
CA THR A 46 11.51 0.54 11.81
C THR A 46 12.81 0.92 11.10
N SER A 47 13.95 0.46 11.60
CA SER A 47 15.24 0.65 10.93
C SER A 47 15.58 -0.52 9.99
N GLY A 48 16.80 -0.54 9.46
CA GLY A 48 17.33 -1.73 8.77
C GLY A 48 17.53 -2.94 9.68
N ALA A 49 17.42 -2.78 11.00
CA ALA A 49 17.47 -3.87 11.96
C ALA A 49 16.10 -4.51 12.24
N GLY A 50 14.99 -3.90 11.80
CA GLY A 50 13.67 -4.50 11.90
C GLY A 50 13.04 -4.47 13.28
N GLU A 51 13.34 -3.45 14.10
CA GLU A 51 12.70 -3.27 15.41
C GLU A 51 11.17 -3.30 15.27
N ALA A 52 10.53 -4.13 16.09
CA ALA A 52 9.07 -4.28 16.17
C ALA A 52 8.62 -4.32 17.64
N SER A 53 7.33 -4.13 17.86
CA SER A 53 6.74 -4.17 19.21
C SER A 53 5.29 -4.61 19.09
N ASP A 54 4.84 -5.41 20.07
CA ASP A 54 3.44 -5.79 20.27
C ASP A 54 2.63 -4.58 20.79
N THR A 55 2.04 -3.81 19.87
CA THR A 55 1.38 -2.53 20.22
C THR A 55 -0.10 -2.67 20.60
N ASP A 56 -0.73 -3.79 20.26
CA ASP A 56 -2.13 -4.10 20.55
C ASP A 56 -2.33 -5.28 21.53
N VAL A 57 -1.22 -5.86 21.99
CA VAL A 57 -1.13 -6.83 23.10
C VAL A 57 -1.77 -8.17 22.74
N ASP A 58 -1.61 -8.60 21.49
CA ASP A 58 -2.11 -9.90 21.01
C ASP A 58 -1.05 -11.01 21.00
N GLY A 59 0.20 -10.66 21.31
CA GLY A 59 1.36 -11.55 21.35
C GLY A 59 2.18 -11.60 20.06
N LEU A 60 1.77 -10.87 19.02
CA LEU A 60 2.51 -10.66 17.77
C LEU A 60 3.11 -9.26 17.76
N GLU A 61 4.27 -9.10 17.13
CA GLU A 61 4.91 -7.79 16.99
C GLU A 61 4.64 -7.18 15.61
N GLN A 62 4.44 -5.86 15.61
CA GLN A 62 4.14 -5.10 14.42
C GLN A 62 5.01 -3.85 14.27
N VAL A 63 5.05 -3.35 13.04
CA VAL A 63 5.62 -2.06 12.67
C VAL A 63 4.59 -1.23 11.93
N ALA A 64 4.41 0.01 12.37
CA ALA A 64 3.54 0.96 11.69
C ALA A 64 4.07 1.27 10.29
N ALA A 65 3.16 1.43 9.33
CA ALA A 65 3.45 1.72 7.93
C ALA A 65 2.67 2.95 7.46
N THR A 66 3.33 3.79 6.66
CA THR A 66 2.70 4.93 5.97
C THR A 66 2.83 4.74 4.48
N PHE A 67 1.71 4.66 3.76
CA PHE A 67 1.72 4.64 2.30
C PHE A 67 1.87 6.08 1.80
N VAL A 68 3.02 6.41 1.22
CA VAL A 68 3.41 7.80 0.95
C VAL A 68 3.02 8.23 -0.46
N ALA A 69 3.17 7.35 -1.44
CA ALA A 69 2.83 7.67 -2.82
C ALA A 69 2.36 6.42 -3.58
N LEU A 70 1.38 6.64 -4.44
CA LEU A 70 0.91 5.71 -5.44
C LEU A 70 0.68 6.54 -6.71
N ASP A 71 1.16 6.04 -7.84
CA ASP A 71 0.97 6.67 -9.14
C ASP A 71 0.87 5.58 -10.18
N LEU A 72 -0.35 5.06 -10.37
CA LEU A 72 -0.62 3.97 -11.30
C LEU A 72 -1.51 4.44 -12.44
N HIS A 73 -1.14 4.04 -13.65
CA HIS A 73 -1.75 4.48 -14.89
C HIS A 73 -2.31 3.29 -15.66
N GLY A 74 -3.44 3.47 -16.29
CA GLY A 74 -4.07 2.48 -17.16
C GLY A 74 -5.03 3.12 -18.17
N SER A 75 -5.69 2.29 -18.95
CA SER A 75 -6.72 2.70 -19.89
C SER A 75 -7.83 1.66 -19.92
N SER A 76 -9.06 2.10 -20.17
CA SER A 76 -10.24 1.26 -20.15
C SER A 76 -11.28 1.72 -21.18
N SER A 77 -12.44 1.08 -21.18
CA SER A 77 -13.59 1.47 -22.01
C SER A 77 -14.16 2.86 -21.67
N VAL A 78 -13.84 3.41 -20.49
CA VAL A 78 -14.28 4.75 -20.06
C VAL A 78 -13.17 5.80 -20.15
N GLY A 79 -12.01 5.46 -20.71
CA GLY A 79 -10.90 6.38 -20.97
C GLY A 79 -9.62 6.05 -20.21
N SER A 80 -8.72 7.04 -20.13
CA SER A 80 -7.52 6.94 -19.29
C SER A 80 -7.89 6.91 -17.82
N VAL A 81 -7.17 6.11 -17.04
CA VAL A 81 -7.36 5.99 -15.59
C VAL A 81 -6.04 6.21 -14.90
N LEU A 82 -6.04 7.09 -13.90
CA LEU A 82 -4.91 7.37 -13.02
C LEU A 82 -5.33 7.17 -11.57
N VAL A 83 -4.64 6.30 -10.83
CA VAL A 83 -4.86 6.02 -9.42
C VAL A 83 -3.71 6.58 -8.60
N ARG A 84 -4.03 7.45 -7.65
CA ARG A 84 -3.11 8.08 -6.70
C ARG A 84 -3.61 7.92 -5.27
N LEU A 85 -2.77 8.22 -4.29
CA LEU A 85 -3.26 8.43 -2.93
C LEU A 85 -3.92 9.81 -2.84
N ARG A 86 -5.07 9.90 -2.16
CA ARG A 86 -5.72 11.17 -1.87
C ARG A 86 -4.82 11.99 -0.94
N ASN A 87 -4.68 13.28 -1.22
CA ASN A 87 -3.93 14.18 -0.36
C ASN A 87 -4.63 14.32 1.00
N ALA A 88 -3.93 14.07 2.10
CA ALA A 88 -4.48 14.15 3.45
C ALA A 88 -4.93 15.56 3.89
N SER A 89 -4.66 16.60 3.09
CA SER A 89 -5.17 17.96 3.29
C SER A 89 -6.54 18.21 2.62
N LEU A 90 -7.05 17.21 1.90
CA LEU A 90 -8.37 17.22 1.25
C LEU A 90 -9.25 16.16 1.91
N SER A 91 -10.57 16.29 1.78
CA SER A 91 -11.53 15.30 2.29
C SER A 91 -11.14 13.88 1.83
N PRO A 92 -11.14 12.88 2.73
CA PRO A 92 -11.62 12.88 4.13
C PRO A 92 -10.64 13.40 5.21
N ASN A 93 -9.54 14.07 4.80
CA ASN A 93 -8.48 14.60 5.66
C ASN A 93 -7.70 13.51 6.41
N GLN A 94 -7.46 12.38 5.73
CA GLN A 94 -6.78 11.23 6.30
C GLN A 94 -5.60 10.79 5.43
N PRO A 95 -4.43 10.51 6.03
CA PRO A 95 -3.37 9.80 5.32
C PRO A 95 -3.73 8.32 5.13
N THR A 96 -3.06 7.65 4.19
CA THR A 96 -3.12 6.18 4.09
C THR A 96 -2.08 5.57 5.04
N LEU A 97 -2.58 4.88 6.07
CA LEU A 97 -1.77 4.26 7.13
C LEU A 97 -2.04 2.75 7.16
N GLY A 98 -1.16 2.01 7.80
CA GLY A 98 -1.29 0.57 7.94
C GLY A 98 -0.24 0.00 8.87
N ASP A 99 -0.13 -1.32 8.89
CA ASP A 99 0.82 -2.05 9.74
C ASP A 99 1.38 -3.26 9.00
N ILE A 100 2.60 -3.66 9.37
CA ILE A 100 3.17 -4.96 9.02
C ILE A 100 3.32 -5.74 10.32
N GLU A 101 2.53 -6.79 10.48
CA GLU A 101 2.43 -7.61 11.69
C GLU A 101 2.88 -9.04 11.38
N GLU A 102 3.76 -9.59 12.20
CA GLU A 102 4.22 -10.97 12.03
C GLU A 102 3.11 -11.99 12.31
N LEU A 103 3.21 -13.19 11.73
CA LEU A 103 2.24 -14.27 11.98
C LEU A 103 2.67 -15.22 13.10
N ALA A 104 3.88 -15.03 13.63
CA ALA A 104 4.44 -15.73 14.76
C ALA A 104 5.54 -14.86 15.37
N ASN A 105 5.64 -14.83 16.69
CA ASN A 105 6.68 -14.12 17.43
C ASN A 105 7.80 -15.08 17.88
N SER A 106 8.68 -15.43 16.95
CA SER A 106 9.85 -16.29 17.16
C SER A 106 11.11 -15.50 17.54
N SER A 107 11.17 -14.20 17.21
CA SER A 107 12.32 -13.32 17.46
C SER A 107 11.92 -12.03 18.18
N PRO A 108 11.62 -12.06 19.50
CA PRO A 108 11.10 -10.91 20.21
C PRO A 108 11.91 -9.62 20.06
N GLY A 109 11.22 -8.51 19.81
CA GLY A 109 11.73 -7.17 19.51
C GLY A 109 12.17 -6.97 18.06
N THR A 110 12.02 -7.97 17.18
CA THR A 110 12.41 -7.94 15.78
C THR A 110 11.33 -8.55 14.92
N LEU A 111 10.85 -7.81 13.91
CA LEU A 111 9.82 -8.30 13.00
C LEU A 111 10.27 -9.61 12.35
N ASP A 112 9.50 -10.69 12.55
CA ASP A 112 9.75 -11.99 11.92
C ASP A 112 9.41 -11.97 10.41
N LEU A 113 10.30 -11.30 9.66
CA LEU A 113 10.21 -11.15 8.22
C LEU A 113 11.63 -10.92 7.65
N PRO A 114 12.06 -11.67 6.64
CA PRO A 114 13.29 -11.37 5.92
C PRO A 114 13.31 -9.94 5.36
N PRO A 115 14.46 -9.24 5.37
CA PRO A 115 15.78 -9.70 5.79
C PRO A 115 16.09 -9.47 7.28
N PHE A 116 15.13 -9.02 8.09
CA PHE A 116 15.37 -8.76 9.52
C PHE A 116 15.67 -10.06 10.27
N THR A 117 14.94 -11.12 9.94
CA THR A 117 15.20 -12.48 10.39
C THR A 117 15.41 -13.42 9.19
N PRO A 118 16.03 -14.60 9.37
CA PRO A 118 16.29 -15.53 8.26
C PRO A 118 15.02 -16.12 7.61
N SER A 119 13.90 -16.11 8.34
CA SER A 119 12.62 -16.67 7.93
C SER A 119 11.50 -16.01 8.71
N GLY A 120 10.31 -16.00 8.14
CA GLY A 120 9.13 -15.46 8.78
C GLY A 120 8.12 -15.03 7.74
N THR A 121 6.93 -14.66 8.21
CA THR A 121 5.83 -14.19 7.38
C THR A 121 5.10 -13.12 8.15
N ALA A 122 4.72 -12.06 7.46
CA ALA A 122 3.93 -10.99 8.02
C ALA A 122 2.68 -10.73 7.19
N ARG A 123 1.61 -10.30 7.86
CA ARG A 123 0.46 -9.66 7.21
C ARG A 123 0.76 -8.18 7.10
N GLY A 124 0.66 -7.65 5.89
CA GLY A 124 0.64 -6.20 5.67
C GLY A 124 -0.78 -5.71 5.47
N THR A 125 -1.12 -4.58 6.07
CA THR A 125 -2.42 -3.91 5.91
C THR A 125 -2.25 -2.45 5.54
N TYR A 126 -3.26 -1.87 4.88
CA TYR A 126 -3.42 -0.42 4.74
C TYR A 126 -4.90 -0.04 4.76
N THR A 127 -5.22 1.05 5.44
CA THR A 127 -6.49 1.78 5.34
C THR A 127 -6.29 2.89 4.30
N ALA A 128 -6.66 2.61 3.05
CA ALA A 128 -6.31 3.41 1.89
C ALA A 128 -7.37 4.45 1.48
N TYR A 129 -6.89 5.64 1.19
CA TYR A 129 -7.64 6.74 0.60
C TYR A 129 -7.04 7.07 -0.76
N LEU A 130 -7.82 6.83 -1.81
CA LEU A 130 -7.44 6.90 -3.20
C LEU A 130 -8.05 8.14 -3.85
N GLU A 131 -7.31 8.68 -4.81
CA GLU A 131 -7.82 9.60 -5.82
C GLU A 131 -7.74 8.90 -7.16
N ILE A 132 -8.83 8.89 -7.91
CA ILE A 132 -8.95 8.21 -9.19
C ILE A 132 -9.42 9.22 -10.22
N GLU A 133 -8.56 9.51 -11.18
CA GLU A 133 -8.90 10.34 -12.32
C GLU A 133 -9.32 9.44 -13.50
N ILE A 134 -10.54 9.64 -14.00
CA ILE A 134 -11.12 8.88 -15.11
C ILE A 134 -11.48 9.87 -16.21
N ALA A 135 -10.83 9.75 -17.36
CA ALA A 135 -11.01 10.66 -18.51
C ALA A 135 -10.94 12.17 -18.15
N GLY A 136 -10.12 12.52 -17.16
CA GLY A 136 -9.93 13.90 -16.68
C GLY A 136 -10.85 14.32 -15.53
N THR A 137 -11.83 13.50 -15.14
CA THR A 137 -12.67 13.76 -13.96
C THR A 137 -12.06 13.07 -12.74
N ILE A 138 -11.90 13.81 -11.65
CA ILE A 138 -11.35 13.31 -10.40
C ILE A 138 -12.48 12.78 -9.51
N TYR A 139 -12.25 11.60 -8.95
CA TYR A 139 -13.07 10.99 -7.91
C TYR A 139 -12.19 10.56 -6.73
N HIS A 140 -12.78 10.40 -5.55
CA HIS A 140 -12.09 9.85 -4.38
C HIS A 140 -13.04 9.05 -3.49
N ASN A 141 -12.50 8.27 -2.55
CA ASN A 141 -13.30 7.60 -1.53
C ASN A 141 -13.27 8.36 -0.20
N GLU A 142 -14.44 8.52 0.43
CA GLU A 142 -14.58 9.11 1.77
C GLU A 142 -14.44 8.05 2.89
N PHE A 143 -14.84 6.81 2.61
CA PHE A 143 -14.63 5.66 3.49
C PHE A 143 -13.44 4.84 3.00
N PRO A 144 -12.61 4.31 3.91
CA PRO A 144 -11.36 3.71 3.50
C PRO A 144 -11.54 2.40 2.73
N MET A 145 -10.64 2.17 1.79
CA MET A 145 -10.42 0.86 1.20
C MET A 145 -9.40 0.11 2.04
N ASN A 146 -9.82 -0.97 2.68
CA ASN A 146 -8.90 -1.81 3.46
C ASN A 146 -8.17 -2.74 2.50
N LEU A 147 -6.85 -2.62 2.48
CA LEU A 147 -5.95 -3.47 1.72
C LEU A 147 -5.25 -4.44 2.67
N ALA A 148 -5.07 -5.69 2.24
CA ALA A 148 -4.25 -6.64 2.97
C ALA A 148 -3.49 -7.58 2.05
N GLY A 149 -2.36 -8.09 2.53
CA GLY A 149 -1.53 -9.08 1.85
C GLY A 149 -0.74 -9.92 2.84
N ILE A 150 -0.19 -11.03 2.37
CA ILE A 150 0.75 -11.87 3.11
C ILE A 150 2.11 -11.77 2.43
N PHE A 151 3.13 -11.47 3.22
CA PHE A 151 4.47 -11.16 2.74
C PHE A 151 5.49 -12.04 3.42
N HIS A 152 6.48 -12.49 2.66
CA HIS A 152 7.59 -13.32 3.13
C HIS A 152 8.93 -12.58 3.04
N HIS A 153 8.92 -11.31 2.65
CA HIS A 153 10.10 -10.47 2.59
C HIS A 153 9.73 -8.97 2.63
N THR A 154 10.65 -8.13 3.10
CA THR A 154 10.62 -6.67 2.92
C THR A 154 11.92 -6.18 2.26
N PRO A 155 11.89 -5.65 1.03
CA PRO A 155 10.70 -5.41 0.21
C PRO A 155 9.98 -6.71 -0.22
N PRO A 156 8.67 -6.67 -0.56
CA PRO A 156 7.88 -7.84 -0.97
C PRO A 156 8.51 -8.66 -2.08
N LEU A 157 8.28 -9.98 -2.07
CA LEU A 157 8.69 -10.88 -3.15
C LEU A 157 7.85 -10.66 -4.42
N PRO A 158 8.34 -11.10 -5.59
CA PRO A 158 7.60 -10.95 -6.84
C PRO A 158 6.24 -11.66 -6.78
N GLY A 159 5.17 -10.91 -7.07
CA GLY A 159 3.80 -11.41 -7.08
C GLY A 159 3.08 -11.33 -5.73
N GLU A 160 3.78 -10.99 -4.63
CA GLU A 160 3.11 -10.65 -3.38
C GLU A 160 2.36 -9.34 -3.53
N ALA A 161 1.09 -9.35 -3.11
CA ALA A 161 0.14 -8.31 -3.45
C ALA A 161 -0.65 -7.87 -2.22
N TYR A 162 -1.02 -6.59 -2.22
CA TYR A 162 -2.15 -6.10 -1.44
C TYR A 162 -3.43 -6.26 -2.27
N GLN A 163 -4.50 -6.72 -1.63
CA GLN A 163 -5.83 -6.83 -2.21
C GLN A 163 -6.85 -6.11 -1.35
N SER A 164 -7.81 -5.45 -1.99
CA SER A 164 -8.94 -4.83 -1.31
C SER A 164 -9.83 -5.89 -0.65
N LEU A 165 -10.15 -5.68 0.63
CA LEU A 165 -11.07 -6.51 1.41
C LEU A 165 -12.52 -6.02 1.34
N ASN A 166 -12.72 -4.80 0.86
CA ASN A 166 -14.01 -4.17 0.67
C ASN A 166 -14.02 -3.34 -0.61
N SER A 167 -15.22 -3.08 -1.12
CA SER A 167 -15.42 -2.03 -2.12
C SER A 167 -15.64 -0.67 -1.46
N VAL A 168 -15.50 0.41 -2.24
CA VAL A 168 -15.73 1.79 -1.79
C VAL A 168 -16.47 2.60 -2.83
N GLN A 169 -17.48 3.35 -2.39
CA GLN A 169 -18.15 4.35 -3.21
C GLN A 169 -17.18 5.49 -3.55
N LEU A 170 -17.32 6.01 -4.78
CA LEU A 170 -16.60 7.17 -5.25
C LEU A 170 -17.45 8.44 -5.09
N TYR A 171 -16.77 9.52 -4.71
CA TYR A 171 -17.30 10.87 -4.52
C TYR A 171 -16.59 11.79 -5.50
N ASP A 172 -17.27 12.85 -5.92
CA ASP A 172 -16.62 13.94 -6.65
C ASP A 172 -15.94 14.94 -5.69
N GLU A 173 -15.27 15.95 -6.24
CA GLU A 173 -14.55 16.97 -5.44
C GLU A 173 -15.47 17.82 -4.54
N ASP A 174 -16.78 17.88 -4.82
CA ASP A 174 -17.76 18.56 -3.96
C ASP A 174 -18.26 17.64 -2.82
N VAL A 175 -17.70 16.44 -2.71
CA VAL A 175 -18.03 15.40 -1.72
C VAL A 175 -19.47 14.90 -1.90
N GLU A 176 -19.98 14.95 -3.12
CA GLU A 176 -21.26 14.33 -3.45
C GLU A 176 -21.03 12.86 -3.85
N GLY A 177 -21.79 11.96 -3.21
CA GLY A 177 -21.69 10.53 -3.49
C GLY A 177 -22.20 10.21 -4.89
N THR A 178 -21.37 9.53 -5.67
CA THR A 178 -21.71 9.14 -7.05
C THR A 178 -22.33 7.74 -7.11
N ARG A 179 -22.75 7.29 -8.29
CA ARG A 179 -23.10 5.89 -8.55
C ARG A 179 -21.90 5.05 -8.97
N HIS A 180 -20.69 5.59 -8.79
CA HIS A 180 -19.44 4.92 -9.12
C HIS A 180 -18.82 4.30 -7.88
N GLU A 181 -18.09 3.22 -8.06
CA GLU A 181 -17.46 2.47 -6.99
C GLU A 181 -16.15 1.84 -7.50
N VAL A 182 -15.17 1.72 -6.62
CA VAL A 182 -14.10 0.74 -6.79
C VAL A 182 -14.57 -0.57 -6.15
N SER A 183 -14.94 -1.53 -6.99
CA SER A 183 -15.44 -2.83 -6.54
C SER A 183 -14.31 -3.75 -6.08
N SER A 184 -13.14 -3.66 -6.72
CA SER A 184 -11.93 -4.27 -6.20
C SER A 184 -10.68 -3.57 -6.70
N PHE A 185 -9.60 -3.69 -5.92
CA PHE A 185 -8.28 -3.17 -6.25
C PHE A 185 -7.21 -4.15 -5.78
N SER A 186 -6.22 -4.39 -6.64
CA SER A 186 -5.01 -5.14 -6.32
C SER A 186 -3.79 -4.29 -6.63
N TYR A 187 -2.77 -4.40 -5.79
CA TYR A 187 -1.51 -3.66 -5.90
C TYR A 187 -0.33 -4.58 -5.61
N ILE A 188 0.61 -4.66 -6.54
CA ILE A 188 1.84 -5.44 -6.47
C ILE A 188 3.03 -4.48 -6.53
N PRO A 189 3.72 -4.21 -5.41
CA PRO A 189 5.04 -3.59 -5.44
C PRO A 189 6.06 -4.53 -6.08
N VAL A 190 6.80 -4.06 -7.09
CA VAL A 190 7.84 -4.87 -7.75
C VAL A 190 9.22 -4.40 -7.28
N PRO A 191 9.97 -5.23 -6.52
CA PRO A 191 11.30 -4.86 -6.06
C PRO A 191 12.32 -4.87 -7.20
N TRP A 192 13.37 -4.04 -7.08
CA TRP A 192 14.43 -3.96 -8.10
C TRP A 192 15.23 -5.24 -8.31
N LEU A 193 15.22 -6.17 -7.35
CA LEU A 193 15.90 -7.47 -7.46
C LEU A 193 15.43 -8.30 -8.67
N VAL A 194 14.29 -7.96 -9.29
CA VAL A 194 13.73 -8.62 -10.48
C VAL A 194 14.20 -8.00 -11.80
N MET A 195 14.87 -6.83 -11.77
CA MET A 195 15.28 -6.13 -12.99
C MET A 195 16.67 -6.49 -13.51
N LEU A 196 17.36 -7.46 -12.92
CA LEU A 196 18.47 -8.11 -13.60
C LEU A 196 17.88 -9.04 -14.66
N PRO A 197 18.01 -8.76 -15.97
CA PRO A 197 17.67 -9.76 -16.95
C PRO A 197 18.58 -10.97 -16.71
N LEU A 198 18.05 -12.13 -17.04
CA LEU A 198 18.72 -13.42 -17.13
C LEU A 198 19.88 -13.34 -18.17
N VAL A 199 20.92 -12.56 -17.91
CA VAL A 199 22.10 -12.37 -18.75
C VAL A 199 23.32 -12.74 -17.92
N LEU A 200 23.37 -14.00 -17.52
CA LEU A 200 24.56 -14.74 -17.11
C LEU A 200 24.22 -16.24 -17.08
N ARG A 201 23.70 -16.72 -18.22
CA ARG A 201 23.83 -18.13 -18.61
C ARG A 201 24.12 -18.17 -20.09
N ASN A 202 25.39 -17.98 -20.43
CA ASN A 202 26.07 -18.58 -21.56
C ASN A 202 27.52 -18.80 -21.13
#